data_AF-A0A3M0CF18-F1
#
_entry.id   AF-A0A3M0CF18-F1
#
_cell.length_a   1.000
_cell.length_b   1.000
_cell.length_c   1.000
_cell.angle_alpha   90.00
_cell.angle_beta   90.00
_cell.angle_gamma   90.00
#
_symmetry.space_group_name_H-M   'P 1'
#
loop_
_entity.id
_entity.type
_entity.pdbx_description
1 polymer ?
#
loop_
_entity_poly.entity_id
_entity_poly.type
_entity_poly.pdbx_seq_one_letter_code
_entity_poly.pdbx_strand_id
1 'polypeptide(L)'
;MSQLTRKTIQNGVIGGVVGSALGFVPLVLLVAPLLGGGVAGYLERDDAKGGLVAGAVAGVVMAALSTVVTGVILFTRFGELPFGPETPLAGLGIAALLSLAATLGQILVASIGGALGSLLAGAHLSEDAAGGGHERNWSVVVGSLVAGILTFAVVTVVVAVVLEAFIWLSLLVALPIGFIAGAGVAILGYRYVTRGPDSSVNWRGVGIGVVAVVVVFALLLGGVYALGQQRAEQSEQSTYEYQVTIATNQTLTNATFYVPVPETNGESELGEQFVEDVQYSRETPAIRGADDTPARVNFTYELVDTEHGRMLAISADRIEVQRAYYREVENETMGWREPIPESQYDPSNPSMGVVDDGTFTFSVTATSEETIDTAAPFGTEPLLTPQFNRTGVECRYGRQERHRCFEYDTRVYATYGAPEDTTVYVSAQLDGRNEWVAGEWTGNEYREWAHTELLGPGQGWYVVQGELEVGSGRYRD
;
A
#
# COMPACT_ATOMS: atom_id res chain seq x y z
N MET A 1 -33.29 34.58 -20.86
CA MET A 1 -32.99 34.30 -19.44
C MET A 1 -34.23 34.71 -18.66
N SER A 2 -34.98 33.76 -18.10
CA SER A 2 -36.13 34.09 -17.25
C SER A 2 -35.60 34.75 -15.97
N GLN A 3 -36.29 35.75 -15.47
CA GLN A 3 -35.92 36.38 -14.21
C GLN A 3 -36.02 35.32 -13.10
N LEU A 4 -34.88 34.96 -12.51
CA LEU A 4 -34.82 34.13 -11.31
C LEU A 4 -35.68 34.79 -10.23
N THR A 5 -36.81 34.17 -9.89
CA THR A 5 -37.69 34.68 -8.85
C THR A 5 -37.01 34.57 -7.49
N ARG A 6 -37.20 35.58 -6.63
CA ARG A 6 -36.68 35.59 -5.25
C ARG A 6 -37.02 34.28 -4.49
N LYS A 7 -38.19 33.71 -4.78
CA LYS A 7 -38.67 32.42 -4.25
C LYS A 7 -37.75 31.25 -4.63
N THR A 8 -37.34 31.14 -5.90
CA THR A 8 -36.46 30.08 -6.41
C THR A 8 -35.08 30.12 -5.78
N ILE A 9 -34.54 31.32 -5.58
CA ILE A 9 -33.26 31.50 -4.87
C ILE A 9 -33.40 31.06 -3.41
N GLN A 10 -34.47 31.48 -2.74
CA GLN A 10 -34.71 31.13 -1.33
C GLN A 10 -34.87 29.62 -1.14
N ASN A 11 -35.62 28.95 -2.01
CA ASN A 11 -35.81 27.50 -1.96
C ASN A 11 -34.52 26.73 -2.27
N GLY A 12 -33.74 27.20 -3.24
CA GLY A 12 -32.41 26.67 -3.53
C GLY A 12 -31.46 26.80 -2.34
N VAL A 13 -31.43 27.96 -1.67
CA VAL A 13 -30.60 28.16 -0.47
C VAL A 13 -31.00 27.21 0.65
N ILE A 14 -32.30 27.02 0.91
CA ILE A 14 -32.79 26.08 1.93
C ILE A 14 -32.35 24.65 1.61
N GLY A 15 -32.54 24.20 0.36
CA GLY A 15 -32.09 22.87 -0.06
C GLY A 15 -30.57 22.71 0.01
N GLY A 16 -29.81 23.77 -0.28
CA GLY A 16 -28.36 23.78 -0.16
C GLY A 16 -27.88 23.62 1.28
N VAL A 17 -28.49 24.33 2.24
CA VAL A 17 -28.14 24.18 3.66
C VAL A 17 -28.47 22.78 4.18
N VAL A 18 -29.65 22.25 3.82
CA VAL A 18 -30.06 20.88 4.20
C VAL A 18 -29.11 19.84 3.61
N GLY A 19 -28.77 19.96 2.33
CA GLY A 19 -27.82 19.06 1.67
C GLY A 19 -26.42 19.14 2.30
N SER A 20 -25.93 20.32 2.66
CA SER A 20 -24.67 20.47 3.37
C SER A 20 -24.69 19.83 4.76
N ALA A 21 -25.77 19.99 5.53
CA ALA A 21 -25.91 19.35 6.83
C ALA A 21 -25.92 17.82 6.74
N LEU A 22 -26.62 17.27 5.75
CA LEU A 22 -26.63 15.83 5.46
C LEU A 22 -25.28 15.32 4.95
N GLY A 23 -24.46 16.20 4.36
CA GLY A 23 -23.08 15.93 3.96
C GLY A 23 -22.15 15.54 5.10
N PHE A 24 -22.51 15.83 6.35
CA PHE A 24 -21.74 15.44 7.54
C PHE A 24 -22.18 14.10 8.15
N VAL A 25 -23.25 13.49 7.62
CA VAL A 25 -23.72 12.19 8.09
C VAL A 25 -23.07 11.10 7.23
N PRO A 26 -22.27 10.20 7.83
CA PRO A 26 -21.71 9.04 7.13
C PRO A 26 -22.82 8.25 6.42
N LEU A 27 -22.54 7.69 5.24
CA LEU A 27 -23.48 7.03 4.31
C LEU A 27 -24.45 7.96 3.55
N VAL A 28 -24.89 9.08 4.13
CA VAL A 28 -25.82 10.02 3.47
C VAL A 28 -25.09 11.04 2.60
N LEU A 29 -23.84 11.36 2.96
CA LEU A 29 -22.88 12.16 2.19
C LEU A 29 -22.94 11.95 0.66
N LEU A 30 -22.99 10.69 0.22
CA LEU A 30 -22.91 10.33 -1.20
C LEU A 30 -24.16 10.75 -1.99
N VAL A 31 -25.31 10.87 -1.32
CA VAL A 31 -26.59 11.27 -1.91
C VAL A 31 -27.05 12.65 -1.43
N ALA A 32 -26.28 13.30 -0.55
CA ALA A 32 -26.62 14.58 0.04
C ALA A 32 -26.89 15.68 -1.01
N PRO A 33 -26.14 15.78 -2.13
CA PRO A 33 -26.46 16.74 -3.18
C PRO A 33 -27.82 16.49 -3.82
N LEU A 34 -28.18 15.22 -4.02
CA LEU A 34 -29.46 14.82 -4.59
C LEU A 34 -30.61 15.15 -3.63
N LEU A 35 -30.44 14.87 -2.34
CA LEU A 35 -31.44 15.17 -1.30
C LEU A 35 -31.63 16.67 -1.11
N GLY A 36 -30.55 17.44 -1.02
CA GLY A 36 -30.60 18.91 -0.93
C GLY A 36 -31.27 19.54 -2.15
N GLY A 37 -30.92 19.05 -3.34
CA GLY A 37 -31.61 19.37 -4.58
C GLY A 37 -33.10 19.03 -4.53
N GLY A 38 -33.44 17.81 -4.10
CA GLY A 38 -34.81 17.32 -3.94
C GLY A 38 -35.67 18.20 -3.04
N VAL A 39 -35.13 18.62 -1.89
CA VAL A 39 -35.80 19.56 -0.98
C VAL A 39 -36.04 20.90 -1.66
N ALA A 40 -35.05 21.46 -2.37
CA ALA A 40 -35.21 22.72 -3.11
C ALA A 40 -36.31 22.62 -4.17
N GLY A 41 -36.34 21.53 -4.93
CA GLY A 41 -37.35 21.28 -5.95
C GLY A 41 -38.75 21.06 -5.37
N TYR A 42 -38.86 20.33 -4.26
CA TYR A 42 -40.12 20.07 -3.57
C TYR A 42 -40.76 21.35 -3.02
N LEU A 43 -39.94 22.28 -2.53
CA LEU A 43 -40.38 23.59 -2.03
C LEU A 43 -40.74 24.57 -3.16
N GLU A 44 -40.13 24.43 -4.34
CA GLU A 44 -40.44 25.28 -5.48
C GLU A 44 -41.89 25.11 -5.93
N ARG A 45 -42.38 23.86 -5.94
CA ARG A 45 -43.75 23.46 -6.33
C ARG A 45 -44.15 23.97 -7.71
N ASP A 46 -43.18 24.02 -8.63
CA ASP A 46 -43.36 24.49 -10.00
C ASP A 46 -43.07 23.35 -11.00
N ASP A 47 -42.99 23.66 -12.28
CA ASP A 47 -42.61 22.70 -13.31
C ASP A 47 -41.16 22.17 -13.14
N ALA A 48 -40.85 21.06 -13.81
CA ALA A 48 -39.53 20.42 -13.71
C ALA A 48 -38.36 21.36 -14.09
N LYS A 49 -38.63 22.46 -14.82
CA LYS A 49 -37.64 23.49 -15.13
C LYS A 49 -37.38 24.39 -13.92
N GLY A 50 -38.42 24.85 -13.22
CA GLY A 50 -38.28 25.58 -11.96
C GLY A 50 -37.54 24.76 -10.90
N GLY A 51 -37.89 23.47 -10.76
CA GLY A 51 -37.20 22.55 -9.84
C GLY A 51 -35.73 22.35 -10.16
N LEU A 52 -35.36 22.26 -11.44
CA LEU A 52 -33.95 22.12 -11.87
C LEU A 52 -33.13 23.36 -11.48
N VAL A 53 -33.69 24.55 -11.70
CA VAL A 53 -33.03 25.82 -11.35
C VAL A 53 -32.86 25.97 -9.83
N ALA A 54 -33.89 25.62 -9.05
CA ALA A 54 -33.80 25.60 -7.59
C ALA A 54 -32.73 24.60 -7.10
N GLY A 55 -32.66 23.41 -7.71
CA GLY A 55 -31.64 22.41 -7.42
C GLY A 55 -30.21 22.86 -7.78
N ALA A 56 -30.03 23.59 -8.89
CA ALA A 56 -28.73 24.16 -9.26
C ALA A 56 -28.24 25.18 -8.24
N VAL A 57 -29.13 26.05 -7.75
CA VAL A 57 -28.83 27.01 -6.68
C VAL A 57 -28.44 26.27 -5.39
N ALA A 58 -29.16 25.20 -5.03
CA ALA A 58 -28.78 24.36 -3.89
C ALA A 58 -27.38 23.77 -4.05
N GLY A 59 -27.06 23.28 -5.24
CA GLY A 59 -25.72 22.79 -5.61
C GLY A 59 -24.60 23.79 -5.36
N VAL A 60 -24.79 25.04 -5.83
CA VAL A 60 -23.81 26.13 -5.65
C VAL A 60 -23.60 26.45 -4.18
N VAL A 61 -24.69 26.52 -3.40
CA VAL A 61 -24.62 26.79 -1.96
C VAL A 61 -23.86 25.68 -1.23
N MET A 62 -24.12 24.42 -1.57
CA MET A 62 -23.40 23.30 -0.95
C MET A 62 -21.92 23.27 -1.32
N ALA A 63 -21.57 23.56 -2.57
CA ALA A 63 -20.18 23.65 -3.03
C ALA A 63 -19.40 24.73 -2.26
N ALA A 64 -20.01 25.90 -2.09
CA ALA A 64 -19.43 27.00 -1.32
C ALA A 64 -19.20 26.60 0.15
N LEU A 65 -20.21 26.01 0.79
CA LEU A 65 -20.10 25.57 2.19
C LEU A 65 -19.05 24.46 2.37
N SER A 66 -19.01 23.49 1.47
CA SER A 66 -18.02 22.41 1.50
C SER A 66 -16.59 22.93 1.33
N THR A 67 -16.40 23.91 0.44
CA THR A 67 -15.09 24.54 0.22
C THR A 67 -14.63 25.28 1.48
N VAL A 68 -15.52 26.03 2.14
CA VAL A 68 -15.20 26.71 3.41
C VAL A 68 -14.83 25.71 4.50
N VAL A 69 -15.61 24.64 4.69
CA VAL A 69 -15.37 23.63 5.72
C VAL A 69 -14.04 22.91 5.46
N THR A 70 -13.79 22.49 4.22
CA THR A 70 -12.55 21.79 3.83
C THR A 70 -11.35 22.70 4.03
N GLY A 71 -11.46 23.98 3.64
CA GLY A 71 -10.42 24.99 3.85
C GLY A 71 -10.09 25.19 5.34
N VAL A 72 -11.10 25.25 6.20
CA VAL A 72 -10.92 25.36 7.66
C VAL A 72 -10.27 24.10 8.23
N ILE A 73 -10.70 22.89 7.84
CA ILE A 73 -10.11 21.63 8.31
C ILE A 73 -8.63 21.55 7.92
N LEU A 74 -8.31 21.83 6.65
CA LEU A 74 -6.92 21.81 6.18
C LEU A 74 -6.05 22.82 6.93
N PHE A 75 -6.54 24.04 7.12
CA PHE A 75 -5.84 25.09 7.86
C PHE A 75 -5.61 24.71 9.33
N THR A 76 -6.63 24.17 10.01
CA THR A 76 -6.52 23.75 11.42
C THR A 76 -5.61 22.54 11.63
N ARG A 77 -5.54 21.61 10.66
CA ARG A 77 -4.76 20.38 10.78
C ARG A 77 -3.30 20.55 10.40
N PHE A 78 -3.01 21.41 9.42
CA PHE A 78 -1.68 21.52 8.82
C PHE A 78 -1.03 22.91 8.98
N GLY A 79 -1.72 23.89 9.58
CA GLY A 79 -1.17 25.23 9.85
C GLY A 79 -0.99 26.12 8.62
N GLU A 80 -0.99 25.55 7.41
CA GLU A 80 -0.87 26.23 6.13
C GLU A 80 -1.95 25.78 5.15
N LEU A 81 -2.40 26.70 4.29
CA LEU A 81 -3.21 26.35 3.12
C LEU A 81 -2.30 25.74 2.06
N PRO A 82 -2.78 24.82 1.20
CA PRO A 82 -1.96 24.08 0.21
C PRO A 82 -1.41 24.93 -0.94
N PHE A 83 -1.19 26.24 -0.74
CA PHE A 83 -0.71 27.22 -1.70
C PHE A 83 0.64 27.83 -1.29
N GLY A 84 1.48 27.07 -0.59
CA GLY A 84 2.83 27.50 -0.21
C GLY A 84 3.78 27.64 -1.41
N PRO A 85 4.85 28.43 -1.30
CA PRO A 85 5.80 28.70 -2.40
C PRO A 85 6.51 27.44 -2.93
N GLU A 86 6.54 26.36 -2.15
CA GLU A 86 7.14 25.06 -2.48
C GLU A 86 6.18 24.12 -3.25
N THR A 87 4.91 24.49 -3.44
CA THR A 87 3.96 23.61 -4.15
C THR A 87 4.13 23.71 -5.67
N PRO A 88 4.40 22.59 -6.38
CA PRO A 88 4.61 22.63 -7.81
C PRO A 88 3.35 23.13 -8.52
N LEU A 89 3.50 24.18 -9.34
CA LEU A 89 2.40 24.87 -10.03
C LEU A 89 1.51 23.93 -10.86
N ALA A 90 2.07 22.83 -11.37
CA ALA A 90 1.32 21.79 -12.08
C ALA A 90 0.33 21.05 -11.16
N GLY A 91 0.73 20.73 -9.91
CA GLY A 91 -0.13 20.09 -8.92
C GLY A 91 -1.29 20.99 -8.47
N LEU A 92 -1.04 22.29 -8.34
CA LEU A 92 -2.07 23.30 -8.07
C LEU A 92 -3.08 23.42 -9.21
N GLY A 93 -2.61 23.39 -10.46
CA GLY A 93 -3.48 23.40 -11.64
C GLY A 93 -4.43 22.21 -11.67
N ILE A 94 -3.91 21.01 -11.39
CA ILE A 94 -4.70 19.77 -11.35
C ILE A 94 -5.69 19.80 -10.19
N ALA A 95 -5.27 20.19 -8.98
CA ALA A 95 -6.14 20.28 -7.81
C ALA A 95 -7.28 21.29 -8.02
N ALA A 96 -6.99 22.46 -8.60
CA ALA A 96 -8.00 23.46 -8.93
C ALA A 96 -9.00 22.93 -9.97
N LEU A 97 -8.53 22.20 -10.97
CA LEU A 97 -9.36 21.62 -12.02
C LEU A 97 -10.26 20.49 -11.47
N LEU A 98 -9.72 19.65 -10.59
CA LEU A 98 -10.48 18.61 -9.88
C LEU A 98 -11.53 19.19 -8.94
N SER A 99 -11.20 20.25 -8.21
CA SER A 99 -12.16 20.98 -7.36
C SER A 99 -13.28 21.62 -8.20
N LEU A 100 -12.94 22.23 -9.33
CA LEU A 100 -13.92 22.76 -10.28
C LEU A 100 -14.82 21.64 -10.84
N ALA A 101 -14.25 20.50 -11.21
CA ALA A 101 -15.01 19.35 -11.70
C ALA A 101 -15.97 18.79 -10.63
N ALA A 102 -15.50 18.66 -9.39
CA ALA A 102 -16.31 18.18 -8.26
C ALA A 102 -17.48 19.13 -7.96
N THR A 103 -17.23 20.44 -7.94
CA THR A 103 -18.28 21.45 -7.71
C THR A 103 -19.32 21.44 -8.83
N LEU A 104 -18.89 21.34 -10.09
CA LEU A 104 -19.81 21.21 -11.23
C LEU A 104 -20.64 19.92 -11.17
N GLY A 105 -20.01 18.79 -10.81
CA GLY A 105 -20.71 17.52 -10.62
C GLY A 105 -21.77 17.60 -9.52
N GLN A 106 -21.43 18.22 -8.40
CA GLN A 106 -22.33 18.43 -7.27
C GLN A 106 -23.53 19.33 -7.64
N ILE A 107 -23.29 20.39 -8.42
CA ILE A 107 -24.36 21.25 -8.96
C ILE A 107 -25.30 20.46 -9.87
N LEU A 108 -24.75 19.59 -10.72
CA LEU A 108 -25.53 18.79 -11.65
C LEU A 108 -26.42 17.76 -10.92
N VAL A 109 -25.88 17.06 -9.92
CA VAL A 109 -26.65 16.11 -9.11
C VAL A 109 -27.76 16.80 -8.31
N ALA A 110 -27.47 17.96 -7.73
CA ALA A 110 -28.49 18.75 -7.02
C ALA A 110 -29.59 19.27 -7.97
N SER A 111 -29.22 19.65 -9.19
CA SER A 111 -30.18 20.04 -10.23
C SER A 111 -31.13 18.90 -10.59
N ILE A 112 -30.60 17.67 -10.70
CA ILE A 112 -31.40 16.45 -10.92
C ILE A 112 -32.34 16.20 -9.74
N GLY A 113 -31.83 16.31 -8.51
CA GLY A 113 -32.63 16.22 -7.30
C GLY A 113 -33.80 17.19 -7.33
N GLY A 114 -33.56 18.46 -7.69
CA GLY A 114 -34.61 19.49 -7.77
C GLY A 114 -35.68 19.21 -8.84
N ALA A 115 -35.29 18.66 -9.98
CA ALA A 115 -36.26 18.19 -10.97
C ALA A 115 -37.13 17.04 -10.41
N LEU A 116 -36.55 16.11 -9.65
CA LEU A 116 -37.30 15.00 -9.03
C LEU A 116 -38.22 15.49 -7.90
N GLY A 117 -37.75 16.41 -7.05
CA GLY A 117 -38.51 16.96 -5.93
C GLY A 117 -39.75 17.74 -6.37
N SER A 118 -39.63 18.53 -7.44
CA SER A 118 -40.76 19.27 -8.02
C SER A 118 -41.82 18.33 -8.62
N LEU A 119 -41.38 17.26 -9.31
CA LEU A 119 -42.27 16.22 -9.82
C LEU A 119 -43.01 15.48 -8.69
N LEU A 120 -42.34 15.23 -7.56
CA LEU A 120 -42.93 14.60 -6.39
C LEU A 120 -43.99 15.51 -5.73
N ALA A 121 -43.70 16.82 -5.60
CA ALA A 121 -44.64 17.80 -5.07
C ALA A 121 -45.90 17.95 -5.94
N GLY A 122 -45.75 17.91 -7.26
CA GLY A 122 -46.87 17.95 -8.20
C GLY A 122 -47.75 16.70 -8.16
N ALA A 123 -47.20 15.54 -7.78
CA ALA A 123 -47.95 14.29 -7.67
C ALA A 123 -48.95 14.31 -6.49
N HIS A 124 -48.53 14.83 -5.32
CA HIS A 124 -49.40 14.91 -4.13
C HIS A 124 -50.61 15.83 -4.33
N LEU A 125 -50.49 16.90 -5.14
CA LEU A 125 -51.61 17.80 -5.45
C LEU A 125 -52.61 17.21 -6.45
N SER A 126 -52.19 16.27 -7.30
CA SER A 126 -53.09 15.60 -8.24
C SER A 126 -53.94 14.51 -7.58
N GLU A 127 -53.43 13.91 -6.51
CA GLU A 127 -54.15 12.88 -5.74
C GLU A 127 -55.32 13.48 -4.92
N ASP A 128 -55.15 14.70 -4.40
CA ASP A 128 -56.22 15.44 -3.72
C ASP A 128 -57.24 16.09 -4.67
N ALA A 129 -56.93 16.21 -5.97
CA ALA A 129 -57.72 17.00 -6.92
C ALA A 129 -58.40 16.23 -8.08
N ALA A 130 -58.11 14.93 -8.30
CA ALA A 130 -58.63 14.25 -9.49
C ALA A 130 -59.04 12.78 -9.28
N GLY A 131 -60.32 12.60 -8.93
CA GLY A 131 -61.10 11.55 -9.56
C GLY A 131 -61.28 11.87 -11.05
N GLY A 132 -60.38 11.37 -11.91
CA GLY A 132 -60.45 11.59 -13.36
C GLY A 132 -59.21 11.07 -14.08
N GLY A 133 -59.36 9.93 -14.77
CA GLY A 133 -58.26 9.16 -15.36
C GLY A 133 -57.47 9.89 -16.46
N HIS A 134 -56.16 9.95 -16.27
CA HIS A 134 -55.21 9.70 -17.35
C HIS A 134 -54.49 8.40 -16.98
N GLU A 135 -54.62 7.36 -17.80
CA GLU A 135 -53.87 6.12 -17.64
C GLU A 135 -52.38 6.42 -17.80
N ARG A 136 -51.72 6.63 -16.65
CA ARG A 136 -50.28 6.82 -16.56
C ARG A 136 -49.63 5.49 -16.92
N ASN A 137 -48.97 5.43 -18.07
CA ASN A 137 -48.44 4.18 -18.62
C ASN A 137 -47.23 3.70 -17.80
N TRP A 138 -47.51 2.98 -16.72
CA TRP A 138 -46.58 2.52 -15.68
C TRP A 138 -45.41 1.70 -16.25
N SER A 139 -45.65 1.03 -17.38
CA SER A 139 -44.65 0.29 -18.15
C SER A 139 -43.45 1.16 -18.59
N VAL A 140 -43.69 2.43 -18.92
CA VAL A 140 -42.64 3.38 -19.38
C VAL A 140 -41.79 3.87 -18.21
N VAL A 141 -42.42 4.10 -17.06
CA VAL A 141 -41.72 4.49 -15.82
C VAL A 141 -40.83 3.34 -15.36
N VAL A 142 -41.36 2.11 -15.34
CA VAL A 142 -40.61 0.90 -14.96
C VAL A 142 -39.48 0.63 -15.95
N GLY A 143 -39.74 0.69 -17.26
CA GLY A 143 -38.71 0.46 -18.28
C GLY A 143 -37.54 1.44 -18.16
N SER A 144 -37.83 2.71 -17.87
CA SER A 144 -36.79 3.74 -17.71
C SER A 144 -35.98 3.56 -16.42
N LEU A 145 -36.64 3.18 -15.32
CA LEU A 145 -35.97 2.85 -14.05
C LEU A 145 -35.07 1.62 -14.18
N VAL A 146 -35.55 0.57 -14.84
CA VAL A 146 -34.76 -0.66 -15.09
C VAL A 146 -33.53 -0.35 -15.94
N ALA A 147 -33.67 0.45 -17.00
CA ALA A 147 -32.54 0.88 -17.82
C ALA A 147 -31.53 1.71 -17.02
N GLY A 148 -32.00 2.58 -16.13
CA GLY A 148 -31.13 3.34 -15.22
C GLY A 148 -30.40 2.47 -14.21
N ILE A 149 -31.07 1.50 -13.58
CA ILE A 149 -30.46 0.58 -12.61
C ILE A 149 -29.41 -0.32 -13.27
N LEU A 150 -29.70 -0.82 -14.49
CA LEU A 150 -28.74 -1.59 -15.27
C LEU A 150 -27.51 -0.75 -15.61
N THR A 151 -27.71 0.50 -16.04
CA THR A 151 -26.59 1.41 -16.34
C THR A 151 -25.77 1.73 -15.09
N PHE A 152 -26.43 1.95 -13.94
CA PHE A 152 -25.77 2.11 -12.65
C PHE A 152 -24.84 0.94 -12.33
N ALA A 153 -25.39 -0.28 -12.35
CA ALA A 153 -24.64 -1.48 -12.00
C ALA A 153 -23.45 -1.70 -12.95
N VAL A 154 -23.66 -1.57 -14.26
CA VAL A 154 -22.61 -1.78 -15.27
C VAL A 154 -21.50 -0.74 -15.14
N VAL A 155 -21.84 0.55 -15.02
CA VAL A 155 -20.84 1.61 -14.90
C VAL A 155 -20.08 1.50 -13.57
N THR A 156 -20.76 1.22 -12.46
CA THR A 156 -20.07 1.01 -11.17
C THR A 156 -19.11 -0.17 -11.23
N VAL A 157 -19.50 -1.31 -11.81
CA VAL A 157 -18.61 -2.48 -11.90
C VAL A 157 -17.41 -2.19 -12.81
N VAL A 158 -17.64 -1.62 -14.00
CA VAL A 158 -16.55 -1.32 -14.94
C VAL A 158 -15.56 -0.32 -14.35
N VAL A 159 -16.05 0.73 -13.69
CA VAL A 159 -15.20 1.74 -13.06
C VAL A 159 -14.47 1.16 -11.85
N ALA A 160 -15.11 0.32 -11.05
CA ALA A 160 -14.48 -0.33 -9.90
C ALA A 160 -13.32 -1.23 -10.34
N VAL A 161 -13.52 -2.06 -11.38
CA VAL A 161 -12.47 -2.94 -11.95
C VAL A 161 -11.29 -2.13 -12.47
N VAL A 162 -11.54 -1.01 -13.15
CA VAL A 162 -10.46 -0.13 -13.63
C VAL A 162 -9.71 0.53 -12.47
N LEU A 163 -10.42 0.92 -11.40
CA LEU A 163 -9.83 1.59 -10.25
C LEU A 163 -9.18 0.63 -9.24
N GLU A 164 -9.47 -0.66 -9.30
CA GLU A 164 -8.94 -1.68 -8.37
C GLU A 164 -7.41 -1.74 -8.40
N ALA A 165 -6.81 -1.53 -9.57
CA ALA A 165 -5.35 -1.44 -9.74
C ALA A 165 -4.71 -0.22 -9.06
N PHE A 166 -5.51 0.76 -8.61
CA PHE A 166 -5.02 2.06 -8.13
C PHE A 166 -5.50 2.42 -6.73
N ILE A 167 -6.67 1.93 -6.30
CA ILE A 167 -7.31 2.36 -5.06
C ILE A 167 -8.02 1.16 -4.40
N TRP A 168 -7.62 0.80 -3.18
CA TRP A 168 -8.22 -0.28 -2.37
C TRP A 168 -9.73 -0.08 -2.08
N LEU A 169 -10.22 1.16 -2.19
CA LEU A 169 -11.63 1.55 -2.02
C LEU A 169 -12.31 1.88 -3.37
N SER A 170 -11.88 1.24 -4.47
CA SER A 170 -12.38 1.46 -5.83
C SER A 170 -13.90 1.46 -5.94
N LEU A 171 -14.58 0.58 -5.20
CA LEU A 171 -16.03 0.47 -5.16
C LEU A 171 -16.71 1.72 -4.57
N LEU A 172 -16.12 2.35 -3.55
CA LEU A 172 -16.66 3.60 -2.96
C LEU A 172 -16.61 4.76 -3.94
N VAL A 173 -15.62 4.78 -4.83
CA VAL A 173 -15.49 5.82 -5.88
C VAL A 173 -16.38 5.50 -7.08
N ALA A 174 -16.54 4.22 -7.42
CA ALA A 174 -17.33 3.79 -8.58
C ALA A 174 -18.86 3.86 -8.35
N LEU A 175 -19.33 3.72 -7.11
CA LEU A 175 -20.74 3.83 -6.73
C LEU A 175 -21.39 5.17 -7.13
N PRO A 176 -20.84 6.35 -6.77
CA PRO A 176 -21.43 7.63 -7.18
C PRO A 176 -21.37 7.85 -8.70
N ILE A 177 -20.33 7.38 -9.38
CA ILE A 177 -20.18 7.51 -10.84
C ILE A 177 -21.26 6.70 -11.56
N GLY A 178 -21.46 5.44 -11.17
CA GLY A 178 -22.56 4.65 -11.71
C GLY A 178 -23.90 5.28 -11.40
N PHE A 179 -24.09 5.87 -10.21
CA PHE A 179 -25.40 6.40 -9.80
C PHE A 179 -25.83 7.56 -10.70
N ILE A 180 -24.89 8.46 -11.02
CA ILE A 180 -25.11 9.57 -11.95
C ILE A 180 -25.44 9.05 -13.34
N ALA A 181 -24.69 8.07 -13.85
CA ALA A 181 -24.93 7.48 -15.16
C ALA A 181 -26.32 6.82 -15.24
N GLY A 182 -26.67 6.04 -14.21
CA GLY A 182 -27.97 5.37 -14.10
C GLY A 182 -29.15 6.33 -13.99
N ALA A 183 -29.05 7.34 -13.12
CA ALA A 183 -30.08 8.37 -13.00
C ALA A 183 -30.25 9.16 -14.30
N GLY A 184 -29.16 9.48 -15.00
CA GLY A 184 -29.18 10.14 -16.30
C GLY A 184 -29.95 9.34 -17.36
N VAL A 185 -29.67 8.03 -17.46
CA VAL A 185 -30.37 7.13 -18.40
C VAL A 185 -31.85 6.99 -18.04
N ALA A 186 -32.20 6.85 -16.76
CA ALA A 186 -33.60 6.75 -16.34
C ALA A 186 -34.39 8.03 -16.69
N ILE A 187 -33.82 9.20 -16.45
CA ILE A 187 -34.49 10.48 -16.72
C ILE A 187 -34.61 10.73 -18.23
N LEU A 188 -33.54 10.50 -19.00
CA LEU A 188 -33.55 10.69 -20.44
C LEU A 188 -34.46 9.69 -21.15
N GLY A 189 -34.45 8.42 -20.73
CA GLY A 189 -35.32 7.37 -21.25
C GLY A 189 -36.79 7.70 -21.02
N TYR A 190 -37.15 8.10 -19.80
CA TYR A 190 -38.52 8.51 -19.49
C TYR A 190 -38.97 9.70 -20.34
N ARG A 191 -38.10 10.71 -20.48
CA ARG A 191 -38.39 11.92 -21.28
C ARG A 191 -38.45 11.67 -22.79
N TYR A 192 -37.76 10.65 -23.27
CA TYR A 192 -37.80 10.26 -24.67
C TYR A 192 -39.11 9.55 -25.00
N VAL A 193 -39.57 8.65 -24.13
CA VAL A 193 -40.77 7.83 -24.37
C VAL A 193 -42.07 8.60 -24.10
N THR A 194 -42.06 9.57 -23.17
CA THR A 194 -43.26 10.37 -22.83
C THR A 194 -43.48 11.60 -23.74
N ARG A 195 -42.79 11.68 -24.88
CA ARG A 195 -42.89 12.83 -25.79
C ARG A 195 -44.18 12.85 -26.60
N GLY A 196 -44.76 14.04 -26.74
CA GLY A 196 -45.72 14.34 -27.80
C GLY A 196 -45.02 14.55 -29.16
N PRO A 197 -45.71 14.27 -30.29
CA PRO A 197 -45.12 14.14 -31.62
C PRO A 197 -44.37 15.38 -32.17
N ASP A 198 -44.60 16.58 -31.64
CA ASP A 198 -44.05 17.84 -32.20
C ASP A 198 -42.82 18.41 -31.48
N SER A 199 -42.16 17.67 -30.58
CA SER A 199 -41.08 18.23 -29.76
C SER A 199 -39.67 17.80 -30.22
N SER A 200 -38.98 18.65 -30.98
CA SER A 200 -37.58 18.37 -31.41
C SER A 200 -36.60 18.36 -30.22
N VAL A 201 -35.82 17.29 -30.08
CA VAL A 201 -34.73 17.20 -29.09
C VAL A 201 -33.58 18.11 -29.55
N ASN A 202 -33.12 19.01 -28.67
CA ASN A 202 -31.90 19.77 -28.93
C ASN A 202 -30.68 18.85 -28.71
N TRP A 203 -30.40 18.00 -29.70
CA TRP A 203 -29.30 17.05 -29.70
C TRP A 203 -27.94 17.70 -29.48
N ARG A 204 -27.79 19.00 -29.78
CA ARG A 204 -26.59 19.77 -29.46
C ARG A 204 -26.36 19.87 -27.95
N GLY A 205 -27.42 20.09 -27.16
CA GLY A 205 -27.32 20.16 -25.70
C GLY A 205 -27.00 18.80 -25.06
N VAL A 206 -27.55 17.72 -25.61
CA VAL A 206 -27.23 16.34 -25.17
C VAL A 206 -25.79 15.98 -25.53
N GLY A 207 -25.35 16.30 -26.75
CA GLY A 207 -23.97 16.10 -27.19
C GLY A 207 -22.96 16.86 -26.34
N ILE A 208 -23.22 18.13 -26.01
CA ILE A 208 -22.37 18.93 -25.11
C ILE A 208 -22.30 18.31 -23.72
N GLY A 209 -23.42 17.82 -23.18
CA GLY A 209 -23.46 17.14 -21.88
C GLY A 209 -22.64 15.85 -21.85
N VAL A 210 -22.76 15.00 -22.86
CA VAL A 210 -21.97 13.76 -22.98
C VAL A 210 -20.49 14.06 -23.11
N VAL A 211 -20.11 15.02 -23.96
CA VAL A 211 -18.70 15.43 -24.11
C VAL A 211 -18.14 15.97 -22.80
N ALA A 212 -18.90 16.80 -22.07
CA ALA A 212 -18.46 17.33 -20.78
C ALA A 212 -18.21 16.20 -19.75
N VAL A 213 -19.08 15.20 -19.68
CA VAL A 213 -18.90 14.04 -18.79
C VAL A 213 -17.68 13.21 -19.18
N VAL A 214 -17.49 12.94 -20.48
CA VAL A 214 -16.32 12.18 -20.97
C VAL A 214 -15.02 12.94 -20.69
N VAL A 215 -15.00 14.26 -20.90
CA VAL A 215 -13.83 15.09 -20.60
C VAL A 215 -13.51 15.10 -19.11
N VAL A 216 -14.53 15.26 -18.25
CA VAL A 216 -14.33 15.19 -16.78
C VAL A 216 -13.81 13.81 -16.36
N PHE A 217 -14.34 12.73 -16.93
CA PHE A 217 -13.91 11.38 -16.62
C PHE A 217 -12.47 11.10 -17.11
N ALA A 218 -12.11 11.57 -18.30
CA ALA A 218 -10.75 11.46 -18.83
C ALA A 218 -9.74 12.26 -17.98
N LEU A 219 -10.12 13.44 -17.49
CA LEU A 219 -9.28 14.25 -16.61
C LEU A 219 -9.13 13.64 -15.22
N LEU A 220 -10.19 13.02 -14.68
CA LEU A 220 -10.13 12.29 -13.41
C LEU A 220 -9.23 11.07 -13.51
N LEU A 221 -9.42 10.22 -14.54
CA LEU A 221 -8.58 9.04 -14.76
C LEU A 221 -7.13 9.43 -15.04
N GLY A 222 -6.89 10.43 -15.89
CA GLY A 222 -5.55 10.93 -16.18
C GLY A 222 -4.86 11.53 -14.96
N GLY A 223 -5.60 12.27 -14.13
CA GLY A 223 -5.08 12.85 -12.88
C GLY A 223 -4.73 11.78 -11.84
N VAL A 224 -5.58 10.76 -11.67
CA VAL A 224 -5.32 9.63 -10.76
C VAL A 224 -4.13 8.81 -11.25
N TYR A 225 -4.03 8.54 -12.56
CA TYR A 225 -2.90 7.83 -13.16
C TYR A 225 -1.58 8.58 -12.94
N ALA A 226 -1.55 9.88 -13.21
CA ALA A 226 -0.36 10.70 -13.02
C ALA A 226 0.07 10.78 -11.55
N LEU A 227 -0.89 10.96 -10.62
CA LEU A 227 -0.61 10.96 -9.18
C LEU A 227 -0.18 9.59 -8.66
N GLY A 228 -0.68 8.50 -9.24
CA GLY A 228 -0.28 7.13 -8.92
C GLY A 228 1.18 6.87 -9.30
N GLN A 229 1.56 7.24 -10.53
CA GLN A 229 2.95 7.12 -11.00
C GLN A 229 3.91 7.94 -10.14
N GLN A 230 3.57 9.19 -9.85
CA GLN A 230 4.39 10.06 -9.02
C GLN A 230 4.57 9.52 -7.59
N ARG A 231 3.54 8.88 -7.01
CA ARG A 231 3.69 8.23 -5.70
C ARG A 231 4.54 6.97 -5.75
N ALA A 232 4.44 6.18 -6.82
CA ALA A 232 5.24 4.97 -6.97
C ALA A 232 6.74 5.31 -7.06
N GLU A 233 7.09 6.35 -7.82
CA GLU A 233 8.46 6.87 -7.91
C GLU A 233 8.95 7.45 -6.57
N GLN A 234 8.10 8.19 -5.83
CA GLN A 234 8.46 8.72 -4.51
C GLN A 234 8.54 7.64 -3.40
N SER A 235 7.93 6.48 -3.61
CA SER A 235 7.91 5.39 -2.63
C SER A 235 9.07 4.41 -2.79
N GLU A 236 9.89 4.58 -3.82
CA GLU A 236 11.01 3.68 -4.05
C GLU A 236 12.06 3.85 -2.97
N GLN A 237 12.37 2.76 -2.28
CA GLN A 237 13.43 2.69 -1.30
C GLN A 237 14.36 1.54 -1.69
N SER A 238 15.63 1.87 -1.86
CA SER A 238 16.68 0.95 -2.23
C SER A 238 17.57 0.70 -1.02
N THR A 239 17.75 -0.56 -0.62
CA THR A 239 18.51 -0.90 0.58
C THR A 239 19.45 -2.08 0.36
N TYR A 240 20.60 -2.00 1.00
CA TYR A 240 21.51 -3.11 1.21
C TYR A 240 21.44 -3.58 2.66
N GLU A 241 21.39 -4.88 2.88
CA GLU A 241 21.48 -5.49 4.19
C GLU A 241 22.63 -6.50 4.17
N TYR A 242 23.61 -6.31 5.05
CA TYR A 242 24.71 -7.25 5.24
C TYR A 242 24.64 -7.83 6.65
N GLN A 243 24.48 -9.15 6.73
CA GLN A 243 24.30 -9.89 7.96
C GLN A 243 25.36 -10.97 8.12
N VAL A 244 25.93 -11.07 9.31
CA VAL A 244 26.77 -12.19 9.74
C VAL A 244 26.08 -12.90 10.88
N THR A 245 26.06 -14.23 10.86
CA THR A 245 25.55 -15.05 11.95
C THR A 245 26.62 -16.01 12.43
N ILE A 246 26.85 -16.03 13.75
CA ILE A 246 27.70 -17.02 14.42
C ILE A 246 26.80 -17.73 15.43
N ALA A 247 26.60 -19.04 15.27
CA ALA A 247 25.84 -19.85 16.22
C ALA A 247 26.70 -20.99 16.76
N THR A 248 26.58 -21.29 18.06
CA THR A 248 27.32 -22.39 18.70
C THR A 248 26.54 -23.00 19.85
N ASN A 249 26.57 -24.32 19.97
CA ASN A 249 25.88 -25.03 21.07
C ASN A 249 26.70 -25.09 22.38
N GLN A 250 27.96 -24.66 22.35
CA GLN A 250 28.86 -24.62 23.51
C GLN A 250 29.70 -23.34 23.58
N THR A 251 30.30 -23.09 24.74
CA THR A 251 31.19 -21.94 24.95
C THR A 251 32.47 -22.06 24.12
N LEU A 252 32.83 -21.00 23.41
CA LEU A 252 34.07 -20.88 22.64
C LEU A 252 35.09 -20.00 23.37
N THR A 253 36.39 -20.29 23.20
CA THR A 253 37.49 -19.47 23.74
C THR A 253 38.45 -19.02 22.64
N ASN A 254 38.98 -17.79 22.78
CA ASN A 254 39.87 -17.15 21.81
C ASN A 254 39.36 -17.29 20.37
N ALA A 255 38.10 -16.91 20.16
CA ALA A 255 37.41 -17.10 18.90
C ALA A 255 37.74 -15.96 17.95
N THR A 256 38.13 -16.31 16.72
CA THR A 256 38.29 -15.38 15.60
C THR A 256 37.73 -16.02 14.34
N PHE A 257 36.84 -15.29 13.67
CA PHE A 257 36.23 -15.68 12.40
C PHE A 257 36.56 -14.63 11.34
N TYR A 258 37.02 -15.06 10.17
CA TYR A 258 37.08 -14.20 8.98
C TYR A 258 36.01 -14.65 8.01
N VAL A 259 35.10 -13.74 7.67
CA VAL A 259 33.99 -14.00 6.76
C VAL A 259 34.08 -13.13 5.51
N PRO A 260 33.55 -13.61 4.37
CA PRO A 260 33.45 -12.81 3.14
C PRO A 260 32.75 -11.48 3.40
N VAL A 261 33.25 -10.40 2.80
CA VAL A 261 32.70 -9.06 2.96
C VAL A 261 32.17 -8.54 1.61
N PRO A 262 31.06 -7.77 1.60
CA PRO A 262 30.56 -7.16 0.37
C PRO A 262 31.58 -6.16 -0.20
N GLU A 263 31.95 -6.32 -1.46
CA GLU A 263 32.81 -5.37 -2.17
C GLU A 263 32.20 -4.93 -3.50
N THR A 264 32.38 -3.63 -3.80
CA THR A 264 32.13 -3.03 -5.11
C THR A 264 33.44 -2.42 -5.59
N ASN A 265 33.96 -2.88 -6.73
CA ASN A 265 35.22 -2.37 -7.30
C ASN A 265 36.44 -2.40 -6.35
N GLY A 266 36.46 -3.33 -5.38
CA GLY A 266 37.53 -3.48 -4.38
C GLY A 266 37.39 -2.57 -3.16
N GLU A 267 36.29 -1.81 -3.05
CA GLU A 267 35.93 -1.04 -1.87
C GLU A 267 34.80 -1.76 -1.11
N SER A 268 34.81 -1.66 0.22
CA SER A 268 33.94 -2.42 1.12
C SER A 268 33.15 -1.49 2.03
N GLU A 269 32.34 -0.60 1.46
CA GLU A 269 31.57 0.41 2.23
C GLU A 269 30.69 -0.23 3.32
N LEU A 270 29.95 -1.30 3.00
CA LEU A 270 29.15 -2.05 3.97
C LEU A 270 30.01 -2.69 5.07
N GLY A 271 31.21 -3.17 4.73
CA GLY A 271 32.15 -3.69 5.71
C GLY A 271 32.72 -2.60 6.64
N GLU A 272 32.95 -1.39 6.11
CA GLU A 272 33.41 -0.25 6.91
C GLU A 272 32.32 0.20 7.87
N GLN A 273 31.08 0.32 7.37
CA GLN A 273 29.90 0.58 8.21
C GLN A 273 29.69 -0.52 9.27
N PHE A 274 29.96 -1.79 8.93
CA PHE A 274 29.92 -2.89 9.89
C PHE A 274 30.91 -2.68 11.04
N VAL A 275 32.16 -2.30 10.74
CA VAL A 275 33.16 -2.06 11.79
C VAL A 275 32.79 -0.88 12.69
N GLU A 276 32.18 0.16 12.13
CA GLU A 276 31.83 1.39 12.86
C GLU A 276 30.57 1.26 13.72
N ASP A 277 29.49 0.71 13.16
CA ASP A 277 28.13 0.87 13.71
C ASP A 277 27.43 -0.43 14.09
N VAL A 278 28.04 -1.60 13.84
CA VAL A 278 27.33 -2.87 14.01
C VAL A 278 26.83 -3.09 15.44
N GLN A 279 25.58 -3.49 15.54
CA GLN A 279 25.01 -4.06 16.75
C GLN A 279 24.71 -5.52 16.49
N TYR A 280 24.97 -6.35 17.50
CA TYR A 280 24.55 -7.73 17.46
C TYR A 280 23.30 -7.94 18.30
N SER A 281 22.44 -8.81 17.81
CA SER A 281 21.38 -9.43 18.58
C SER A 281 21.85 -10.82 19.01
N ARG A 282 21.43 -11.24 20.20
CA ARG A 282 21.64 -12.58 20.73
C ARG A 282 20.28 -13.23 20.89
N GLU A 283 20.11 -14.43 20.35
CA GLU A 283 18.87 -15.18 20.51
C GLU A 283 18.74 -15.59 21.98
N THR A 284 17.65 -15.17 22.62
CA THR A 284 17.31 -15.59 23.99
C THR A 284 16.12 -16.54 23.94
N PRO A 285 16.25 -17.76 24.49
CA PRO A 285 15.15 -18.71 24.46
C PRO A 285 13.90 -18.18 25.19
N ALA A 286 12.75 -18.24 24.53
CA ALA A 286 11.47 -17.85 25.11
C ALA A 286 10.95 -18.89 26.12
N ILE A 287 11.57 -18.94 27.30
CA ILE A 287 11.20 -19.85 28.39
C ILE A 287 10.54 -19.08 29.51
N ARG A 288 9.34 -19.51 29.93
CA ARG A 288 8.54 -18.80 30.91
C ARG A 288 9.21 -18.84 32.29
N GLY A 289 9.54 -17.68 32.85
CA GLY A 289 10.15 -17.56 34.17
C GLY A 289 11.66 -17.80 34.20
N ALA A 290 12.31 -17.91 33.04
CA ALA A 290 13.76 -17.79 32.93
C ALA A 290 14.09 -16.29 32.79
N ASP A 291 14.47 -15.65 33.91
CA ASP A 291 14.81 -14.21 33.96
C ASP A 291 16.31 -13.93 33.72
N ASP A 292 17.09 -14.93 33.31
CA ASP A 292 18.51 -14.75 33.04
C ASP A 292 18.71 -14.05 31.70
N THR A 293 18.96 -12.74 31.75
CA THR A 293 19.54 -12.02 30.62
C THR A 293 21.02 -12.43 30.54
N PRO A 294 21.43 -13.16 29.49
CA PRO A 294 22.80 -13.65 29.43
C PRO A 294 23.79 -12.49 29.31
N ALA A 295 25.00 -12.71 29.85
CA ALA A 295 26.05 -11.69 29.84
C ALA A 295 26.40 -11.26 28.41
N ARG A 296 26.66 -9.95 28.23
CA ARG A 296 27.07 -9.41 26.94
C ARG A 296 28.46 -9.95 26.57
N VAL A 297 28.58 -10.49 25.37
CA VAL A 297 29.86 -10.86 24.77
C VAL A 297 30.50 -9.60 24.16
N ASN A 298 31.78 -9.40 24.42
CA ASN A 298 32.56 -8.30 23.86
C ASN A 298 33.23 -8.76 22.57
N PHE A 299 32.60 -8.49 21.44
CA PHE A 299 33.17 -8.73 20.13
C PHE A 299 34.03 -7.54 19.67
N THR A 300 35.09 -7.83 18.93
CA THR A 300 35.87 -6.86 18.17
C THR A 300 35.71 -7.11 16.68
N TYR A 301 35.69 -6.03 15.90
CA TYR A 301 35.46 -6.07 14.46
C TYR A 301 36.59 -5.35 13.74
N GLU A 302 37.08 -5.92 12.65
CA GLU A 302 38.15 -5.33 11.84
C GLU A 302 38.04 -5.81 10.40
N LEU A 303 38.35 -4.95 9.43
CA LEU A 303 38.56 -5.39 8.05
C LEU A 303 40.03 -5.77 7.86
N VAL A 304 40.28 -7.00 7.43
CA VAL A 304 41.62 -7.56 7.31
C VAL A 304 41.91 -8.02 5.89
N ASP A 305 43.10 -7.70 5.39
CA ASP A 305 43.59 -8.24 4.12
C ASP A 305 44.21 -9.62 4.36
N THR A 306 43.67 -10.63 3.67
CA THR A 306 44.13 -12.02 3.78
C THR A 306 44.73 -12.51 2.46
N GLU A 307 45.33 -13.70 2.48
CA GLU A 307 45.78 -14.36 1.25
C GLU A 307 44.64 -14.70 0.26
N HIS A 308 43.39 -14.59 0.70
CA HIS A 308 42.20 -14.85 -0.09
C HIS A 308 41.42 -13.59 -0.47
N GLY A 309 41.84 -12.40 -0.03
CA GLY A 309 41.13 -11.14 -0.22
C GLY A 309 40.80 -10.44 1.10
N ARG A 310 40.17 -9.27 1.01
CA ARG A 310 39.69 -8.54 2.18
C ARG A 310 38.54 -9.32 2.81
N MET A 311 38.51 -9.38 4.14
CA MET A 311 37.49 -10.08 4.90
C MET A 311 37.14 -9.31 6.16
N LEU A 312 35.97 -9.59 6.71
CA LEU A 312 35.56 -9.09 8.01
C LEU A 312 36.02 -10.07 9.10
N ALA A 313 36.84 -9.57 10.02
CA ALA A 313 37.24 -10.26 11.23
C ALA A 313 36.27 -9.96 12.38
N ILE A 314 35.73 -11.02 12.99
CA ILE A 314 34.93 -10.96 14.22
C ILE A 314 35.64 -11.81 15.28
N SER A 315 36.05 -11.18 16.39
CA SER A 315 36.80 -11.87 17.44
C SER A 315 36.23 -11.64 18.82
N ALA A 316 36.42 -12.61 19.72
CA ALA A 316 36.09 -12.51 21.13
C ALA A 316 36.97 -13.47 21.97
N ASP A 317 37.43 -13.01 23.13
CA ASP A 317 38.21 -13.85 24.07
C ASP A 317 37.41 -15.05 24.57
N ARG A 318 36.10 -14.87 24.75
CA ARG A 318 35.18 -15.90 25.22
C ARG A 318 33.76 -15.60 24.74
N ILE A 319 33.17 -16.57 24.04
CA ILE A 319 31.76 -16.57 23.67
C ILE A 319 31.08 -17.56 24.60
N GLU A 320 30.53 -17.07 25.70
CA GLU A 320 29.82 -17.89 26.68
C GLU A 320 28.43 -18.24 26.15
N VAL A 321 28.08 -19.53 26.21
CA VAL A 321 26.78 -20.06 25.78
C VAL A 321 26.10 -20.74 26.96
N GLN A 322 24.85 -20.37 27.21
CA GLN A 322 24.01 -20.97 28.24
C GLN A 322 23.03 -21.95 27.59
N ARG A 323 22.92 -23.14 28.16
CA ARG A 323 21.91 -24.12 27.76
C ARG A 323 20.77 -24.10 28.75
N ALA A 324 19.56 -24.02 28.22
CA ALA A 324 18.34 -24.13 28.99
C ALA A 324 17.60 -25.42 28.61
N TYR A 325 17.31 -26.22 29.62
CA TYR A 325 16.47 -27.40 29.49
C TYR A 325 15.02 -26.99 29.77
N TYR A 326 14.10 -27.44 28.92
CA TYR A 326 12.69 -27.12 29.07
C TYR A 326 11.80 -28.33 28.86
N ARG A 327 10.58 -28.22 29.39
CA ARG A 327 9.46 -29.09 29.06
C ARG A 327 8.36 -28.24 28.43
N GLU A 328 7.81 -28.71 27.34
CA GLU A 328 6.62 -28.16 26.73
C GLU A 328 5.39 -28.57 27.56
N VAL A 329 4.63 -27.56 27.97
CA VAL A 329 3.40 -27.72 28.71
C VAL A 329 2.29 -27.10 27.88
N GLU A 330 1.25 -27.88 27.66
CA GLU A 330 0.09 -27.46 26.87
C GLU A 330 -1.16 -27.59 27.73
N ASN A 331 -2.02 -26.58 27.66
CA ASN A 331 -3.40 -26.66 28.13
C ASN A 331 -4.35 -26.68 26.92
N GLU A 332 -5.67 -26.73 27.14
CA GLU A 332 -6.66 -26.86 26.06
C GLU A 332 -6.61 -25.74 24.98
N THR A 333 -5.92 -24.61 25.22
CA THR A 333 -5.87 -23.46 24.31
C THR A 333 -4.49 -22.90 24.01
N MET A 334 -3.43 -23.29 24.75
CA MET A 334 -2.11 -22.67 24.63
C MET A 334 -1.00 -23.62 25.12
N GLY A 335 0.12 -23.63 24.38
CA GLY A 335 1.39 -24.26 24.79
C GLY A 335 2.44 -23.22 25.21
N TRP A 336 3.28 -23.57 26.17
CA TRP A 336 4.47 -22.79 26.55
C TRP A 336 5.61 -23.70 27.01
N ARG A 337 6.83 -23.15 27.06
CA ARG A 337 8.03 -23.82 27.58
C ARG A 337 8.27 -23.45 29.03
N GLU A 338 8.39 -24.46 29.89
CA GLU A 338 8.76 -24.30 31.30
C GLU A 338 10.20 -24.77 31.53
N PRO A 339 11.01 -24.04 32.31
CA PRO A 339 12.37 -24.44 32.61
C PRO A 339 12.37 -25.70 33.49
N ILE A 340 13.26 -26.64 33.19
CA ILE A 340 13.52 -27.82 34.02
C ILE A 340 15.00 -27.91 34.37
N PRO A 341 15.38 -28.49 35.52
CA PRO A 341 16.77 -28.83 35.79
C PRO A 341 17.27 -29.88 34.80
N GLU A 342 18.55 -29.81 34.43
CA GLU A 342 19.23 -30.80 33.57
C GLU A 342 19.05 -32.24 34.07
N SER A 343 19.04 -32.44 35.39
CA SER A 343 18.85 -33.77 35.99
C SER A 343 17.47 -34.40 35.74
N GLN A 344 16.48 -33.60 35.31
CA GLN A 344 15.14 -34.06 34.94
C GLN A 344 14.96 -34.19 33.43
N TYR A 345 15.94 -33.77 32.63
CA TYR A 345 15.87 -33.87 31.18
C TYR A 345 15.99 -35.33 30.75
N ASP A 346 15.02 -35.77 29.94
CA ASP A 346 15.01 -37.07 29.28
C ASP A 346 14.95 -36.86 27.76
N PRO A 347 16.03 -37.15 27.02
CA PRO A 347 16.07 -36.96 25.56
C PRO A 347 15.12 -37.89 24.81
N SER A 348 14.59 -38.94 25.45
CA SER A 348 13.59 -39.83 24.85
C SER A 348 12.16 -39.28 24.98
N ASN A 349 11.95 -38.25 25.80
CA ASN A 349 10.64 -37.62 25.96
C ASN A 349 10.44 -36.51 24.92
N PRO A 350 9.47 -36.64 23.99
CA PRO A 350 9.26 -35.64 22.94
C PRO A 350 8.73 -34.30 23.46
N SER A 351 8.22 -34.24 24.70
CA SER A 351 7.78 -32.98 25.31
C SER A 351 8.91 -32.24 26.03
N MET A 352 10.16 -32.70 25.92
CA MET A 352 11.32 -32.08 26.56
C MET A 352 12.35 -31.70 25.50
N GLY A 353 12.99 -30.56 25.69
CA GLY A 353 13.97 -30.04 24.74
C GLY A 353 15.12 -29.33 25.42
N VAL A 354 16.16 -29.12 24.63
CA VAL A 354 17.31 -28.28 24.97
C VAL A 354 17.35 -27.15 23.96
N VAL A 355 17.63 -25.95 24.44
CA VAL A 355 17.88 -24.78 23.62
C VAL A 355 19.06 -24.03 24.21
N ASP A 356 19.85 -23.41 23.37
CA ASP A 356 20.95 -22.55 23.78
C ASP A 356 20.72 -21.11 23.30
N ASP A 357 21.47 -20.19 23.88
CA ASP A 357 21.46 -18.77 23.53
C ASP A 357 22.68 -18.38 22.67
N GLY A 358 23.27 -19.38 21.99
CA GLY A 358 24.56 -19.27 21.32
C GLY A 358 24.49 -18.71 19.91
N THR A 359 23.33 -18.23 19.46
CA THR A 359 23.14 -17.56 18.17
C THR A 359 23.33 -16.06 18.31
N PHE A 360 24.32 -15.53 17.59
CA PHE A 360 24.64 -14.10 17.50
C PHE A 360 24.48 -13.63 16.06
N THR A 361 23.64 -12.62 15.86
CA THR A 361 23.37 -12.05 14.53
C THR A 361 23.79 -10.59 14.52
N PHE A 362 24.70 -10.26 13.60
CA PHE A 362 25.25 -8.94 13.36
C PHE A 362 24.67 -8.43 12.05
N SER A 363 24.02 -7.27 12.03
CA SER A 363 23.42 -6.73 10.79
C SER A 363 23.70 -5.24 10.65
N VAL A 364 24.00 -4.82 9.43
CA VAL A 364 24.03 -3.43 9.01
C VAL A 364 23.15 -3.23 7.79
N THR A 365 22.48 -2.09 7.74
CA THR A 365 21.64 -1.69 6.61
C THR A 365 22.14 -0.35 6.07
N ALA A 366 22.33 -0.28 4.76
CA ALA A 366 22.61 0.96 4.04
C ALA A 366 21.45 1.28 3.11
N THR A 367 21.10 2.56 2.99
CA THR A 367 20.14 3.05 2.00
C THR A 367 20.91 3.56 0.79
N SER A 368 20.53 3.13 -0.40
CA SER A 368 21.08 3.62 -1.67
C SER A 368 20.25 4.81 -2.17
N GLU A 369 20.92 5.83 -2.69
CA GLU A 369 20.26 6.96 -3.38
C GLU A 369 19.81 6.59 -4.80
N GLU A 370 20.41 5.55 -5.38
CA GLU A 370 20.11 5.02 -6.71
C GLU A 370 19.39 3.66 -6.63
N THR A 371 18.64 3.32 -7.68
CA THR A 371 18.03 1.99 -7.83
C THR A 371 19.12 0.94 -8.00
N ILE A 372 19.03 -0.15 -7.23
CA ILE A 372 19.98 -1.26 -7.25
C ILE A 372 19.75 -2.13 -8.50
N ASP A 373 20.78 -2.46 -9.27
CA ASP A 373 20.70 -3.44 -10.35
C ASP A 373 20.62 -4.88 -9.80
N THR A 374 19.42 -5.27 -9.40
CA THR A 374 19.12 -6.59 -8.85
C THR A 374 19.10 -7.70 -9.91
N ALA A 375 19.02 -7.38 -11.20
CA ALA A 375 18.99 -8.37 -12.28
C ALA A 375 20.39 -8.74 -12.79
N ALA A 376 21.33 -7.80 -12.70
CA ALA A 376 22.72 -7.99 -13.14
C ALA A 376 23.72 -7.23 -12.23
N PRO A 377 23.82 -7.58 -10.93
CA PRO A 377 24.63 -6.83 -9.95
C PRO A 377 26.15 -6.87 -10.18
N PHE A 378 26.62 -7.55 -11.23
CA PHE A 378 28.02 -7.87 -11.44
C PHE A 378 28.86 -6.65 -11.81
N GLY A 379 29.66 -6.17 -10.86
CA GLY A 379 30.60 -5.05 -11.05
C GLY A 379 29.99 -3.67 -10.89
N THR A 380 28.69 -3.60 -10.61
CA THR A 380 27.97 -2.37 -10.29
C THR A 380 27.52 -2.35 -8.84
N GLU A 381 27.07 -3.49 -8.31
CA GLU A 381 26.58 -3.62 -6.95
C GLU A 381 27.52 -4.45 -6.08
N PRO A 382 27.48 -4.29 -4.74
CA PRO A 382 28.32 -5.06 -3.84
C PRO A 382 27.96 -6.54 -3.90
N LEU A 383 28.98 -7.39 -3.93
CA LEU A 383 28.85 -8.84 -3.81
C LEU A 383 29.84 -9.34 -2.76
N LEU A 384 29.52 -10.44 -2.07
CA LEU A 384 30.43 -11.08 -1.13
C LEU A 384 31.70 -11.51 -1.86
N THR A 385 32.84 -11.07 -1.36
CA THR A 385 34.15 -11.46 -1.87
C THR A 385 34.97 -12.15 -0.79
N PRO A 386 35.88 -13.07 -1.17
CA PRO A 386 36.18 -13.52 -2.54
C PRO A 386 35.19 -14.56 -3.08
N GLN A 387 35.01 -14.57 -4.41
CA GLN A 387 34.28 -15.64 -5.12
C GLN A 387 35.21 -16.38 -6.08
N PHE A 388 35.23 -17.70 -5.99
CA PHE A 388 35.97 -18.59 -6.88
C PHE A 388 34.99 -19.48 -7.64
N ASN A 389 35.33 -19.82 -8.89
CA ASN A 389 34.58 -20.80 -9.69
C ASN A 389 33.06 -20.53 -9.80
N ARG A 390 32.63 -19.26 -9.84
CA ARG A 390 31.20 -18.94 -9.96
C ARG A 390 30.60 -19.57 -11.23
N THR A 391 29.58 -20.39 -11.06
CA THR A 391 28.89 -21.08 -12.15
C THR A 391 27.39 -20.85 -12.06
N GLY A 392 26.73 -20.69 -13.20
CA GLY A 392 25.27 -20.58 -13.25
C GLY A 392 24.61 -21.94 -13.10
N VAL A 393 23.61 -22.03 -12.24
CA VAL A 393 22.84 -23.23 -11.93
C VAL A 393 21.34 -23.00 -12.15
N GLU A 394 20.54 -24.06 -12.15
CA GLU A 394 19.09 -23.91 -12.16
C GLU A 394 18.57 -23.46 -10.80
N CYS A 395 17.75 -22.42 -10.77
CA CYS A 395 17.13 -21.93 -9.54
C CYS A 395 16.19 -22.97 -8.93
N ARG A 396 16.29 -23.15 -7.61
CA ARG A 396 15.45 -24.10 -6.85
C ARG A 396 13.96 -23.74 -6.92
N TYR A 397 13.61 -22.46 -7.04
CA TYR A 397 12.24 -21.98 -7.03
C TYR A 397 11.96 -21.02 -8.19
N GLY A 398 10.96 -21.36 -9.02
CA GLY A 398 10.42 -20.46 -10.04
C GLY A 398 11.35 -20.17 -11.22
N ARG A 399 10.76 -19.89 -12.38
CA ARG A 399 11.48 -19.46 -13.58
C ARG A 399 10.83 -18.17 -14.06
N GLN A 400 11.40 -17.04 -13.67
CA GLN A 400 11.08 -15.73 -14.24
C GLN A 400 12.15 -15.36 -15.27
N GLU A 401 11.85 -14.45 -16.20
CA GLU A 401 12.79 -14.11 -17.28
C GLU A 401 14.12 -13.54 -16.79
N ARG A 402 14.10 -12.78 -15.68
CA ARG A 402 15.27 -12.14 -15.08
C ARG A 402 15.94 -12.96 -13.97
N HIS A 403 15.24 -13.96 -13.43
CA HIS A 403 15.69 -14.77 -12.29
C HIS A 403 16.80 -15.75 -12.68
N ARG A 404 17.96 -15.66 -12.03
CA ARG A 404 19.14 -16.52 -12.27
C ARG A 404 19.82 -16.86 -10.94
N CYS A 405 20.39 -18.05 -10.87
CA CYS A 405 21.06 -18.55 -9.68
C CYS A 405 22.47 -18.99 -10.01
N PHE A 406 23.37 -18.79 -9.06
CA PHE A 406 24.78 -19.12 -9.18
C PHE A 406 25.25 -19.81 -7.91
N GLU A 407 26.22 -20.71 -8.07
CA GLU A 407 26.99 -21.29 -6.98
C GLU A 407 28.45 -20.89 -7.16
N TYR A 408 29.16 -20.67 -6.06
CA TYR A 408 30.57 -20.31 -6.06
C TYR A 408 31.28 -20.88 -4.83
N ASP A 409 32.59 -21.03 -4.91
CA ASP A 409 33.40 -21.34 -3.73
C ASP A 409 33.88 -20.03 -3.09
N THR A 410 33.94 -19.99 -1.77
CA THR A 410 34.54 -18.92 -0.99
C THR A 410 35.39 -19.48 0.14
N ARG A 411 35.87 -18.62 1.03
CA ARG A 411 36.75 -18.95 2.14
C ARG A 411 36.22 -18.32 3.42
N VAL A 412 36.22 -19.12 4.48
CA VAL A 412 35.99 -18.67 5.85
C VAL A 412 37.18 -19.12 6.68
N TYR A 413 37.73 -18.24 7.50
CA TYR A 413 38.72 -18.61 8.51
C TYR A 413 38.00 -18.76 9.85
N ALA A 414 38.33 -19.79 10.62
CA ALA A 414 37.88 -19.91 11.99
C ALA A 414 38.96 -20.51 12.88
N THR A 415 39.26 -19.83 13.98
CA THR A 415 40.11 -20.36 15.06
C THR A 415 39.41 -20.17 16.38
N TYR A 416 39.25 -21.24 17.15
CA TYR A 416 38.65 -21.18 18.48
C TYR A 416 38.91 -22.47 19.26
N GLY A 417 38.99 -22.37 20.58
CA GLY A 417 38.96 -23.51 21.49
C GLY A 417 37.52 -23.91 21.82
N ALA A 418 37.23 -25.21 21.74
CA ALA A 418 35.93 -25.78 22.09
C ALA A 418 36.05 -27.27 22.47
N PRO A 419 35.06 -27.87 23.15
CA PRO A 419 34.91 -29.32 23.23
C PRO A 419 34.73 -29.99 21.86
N GLU A 420 35.14 -31.25 21.72
CA GLU A 420 35.10 -32.03 20.47
C GLU A 420 33.68 -32.22 19.90
N ASP A 421 32.66 -32.17 20.74
CA ASP A 421 31.24 -32.30 20.39
C ASP A 421 30.54 -30.94 20.17
N THR A 422 31.31 -29.86 20.02
CA THR A 422 30.78 -28.53 19.71
C THR A 422 30.46 -28.40 18.23
N THR A 423 29.33 -27.79 17.92
CA THR A 423 28.94 -27.41 16.56
C THR A 423 28.93 -25.90 16.47
N VAL A 424 29.63 -25.35 15.48
CA VAL A 424 29.68 -23.90 15.20
C VAL A 424 29.21 -23.64 13.78
N TYR A 425 28.15 -22.85 13.66
CA TYR A 425 27.64 -22.34 12.39
C TYR A 425 28.13 -20.92 12.17
N VAL A 426 28.62 -20.63 10.97
CA VAL A 426 29.06 -19.30 10.55
C VAL A 426 28.45 -19.01 9.20
N SER A 427 27.80 -17.85 9.05
CA SER A 427 27.29 -17.40 7.76
C SER A 427 27.50 -15.91 7.52
N ALA A 428 27.67 -15.55 6.25
CA ALA A 428 27.59 -14.20 5.74
C ALA A 428 26.48 -14.15 4.69
N GLN A 429 25.62 -13.14 4.79
CA GLN A 429 24.49 -12.93 3.91
C GLN A 429 24.45 -11.47 3.47
N LEU A 430 24.20 -11.24 2.19
CA LEU A 430 24.02 -9.93 1.59
C LEU A 430 22.72 -9.92 0.79
N ASP A 431 21.89 -8.90 1.03
CA ASP A 431 20.69 -8.64 0.26
C ASP A 431 20.77 -7.22 -0.33
N GLY A 432 20.44 -7.07 -1.60
CA GLY A 432 20.18 -5.78 -2.24
C GLY A 432 18.74 -5.75 -2.74
N ARG A 433 17.94 -4.80 -2.25
CA ARG A 433 16.49 -4.75 -2.47
C ARG A 433 16.05 -3.38 -2.97
N ASN A 434 15.14 -3.37 -3.93
CA ASN A 434 14.34 -2.20 -4.27
C ASN A 434 12.89 -2.48 -3.92
N GLU A 435 12.29 -1.65 -3.07
CA GLU A 435 10.90 -1.78 -2.63
C GLU A 435 10.10 -0.55 -3.04
N TRP A 436 8.84 -0.75 -3.44
CA TRP A 436 7.94 0.34 -3.79
C TRP A 436 6.46 -0.05 -3.65
N VAL A 437 5.59 0.95 -3.70
CA VAL A 437 4.14 0.76 -3.64
C VAL A 437 3.55 0.69 -5.05
N ALA A 438 2.91 -0.43 -5.39
CA ALA A 438 2.12 -0.62 -6.61
C ALA A 438 0.78 -1.32 -6.29
N GLY A 439 -0.08 -0.63 -5.54
CA GLY A 439 -1.30 -1.19 -4.94
C GLY A 439 -1.01 -1.93 -3.62
N GLU A 440 0.02 -2.78 -3.63
CA GLU A 440 0.64 -3.40 -2.45
C GLU A 440 2.15 -3.09 -2.43
N TRP A 441 2.83 -3.37 -1.31
CA TRP A 441 4.29 -3.38 -1.27
C TRP A 441 4.82 -4.47 -2.20
N THR A 442 5.68 -4.08 -3.12
CA THR A 442 6.30 -4.98 -4.09
C THR A 442 7.74 -4.55 -4.30
N GLY A 443 8.56 -5.42 -4.88
CA GLY A 443 9.98 -5.12 -5.05
C GLY A 443 10.70 -6.15 -5.90
N ASN A 444 11.98 -5.88 -6.11
CA ASN A 444 12.93 -6.85 -6.64
C ASN A 444 14.17 -6.90 -5.75
N GLU A 445 14.87 -8.03 -5.78
CA GLU A 445 16.05 -8.24 -4.96
C GLU A 445 17.06 -9.17 -5.64
N TYR A 446 18.30 -9.05 -5.17
CA TYR A 446 19.28 -10.12 -5.23
C TYR A 446 19.69 -10.50 -3.80
N ARG A 447 20.00 -11.77 -3.60
CA ARG A 447 20.44 -12.33 -2.33
C ARG A 447 21.65 -13.21 -2.53
N GLU A 448 22.62 -13.06 -1.66
CA GLU A 448 23.82 -13.87 -1.63
C GLU A 448 24.05 -14.40 -0.23
N TRP A 449 24.42 -15.67 -0.11
CA TRP A 449 24.76 -16.26 1.18
C TRP A 449 25.90 -17.25 1.06
N ALA A 450 26.76 -17.27 2.07
CA ALA A 450 27.79 -18.29 2.26
C ALA A 450 27.76 -18.75 3.71
N HIS A 451 27.67 -20.06 3.94
CA HIS A 451 27.58 -20.61 5.29
C HIS A 451 28.35 -21.92 5.44
N THR A 452 28.82 -22.18 6.65
CA THR A 452 29.47 -23.46 6.99
C THR A 452 29.13 -23.89 8.41
N GLU A 453 29.11 -25.20 8.61
CA GLU A 453 29.00 -25.82 9.92
C GLU A 453 30.33 -26.53 10.24
N LEU A 454 30.90 -26.22 11.39
CA LEU A 454 32.19 -26.71 11.86
C LEU A 454 31.99 -27.56 13.12
N LEU A 455 32.71 -28.68 13.20
CA LEU A 455 32.65 -29.61 14.33
C LEU A 455 33.93 -29.55 15.15
N GLY A 456 33.80 -29.52 16.47
CA GLY A 456 34.90 -29.43 17.41
C GLY A 456 35.65 -28.09 17.33
N PRO A 457 36.92 -28.05 17.80
CA PRO A 457 37.77 -26.86 17.71
C PRO A 457 38.00 -26.41 16.27
N GLY A 458 37.90 -25.10 16.03
CA GLY A 458 38.21 -24.48 14.73
C GLY A 458 39.71 -24.24 14.58
N GLN A 459 40.28 -24.61 13.42
CA GLN A 459 41.70 -24.44 13.12
C GLN A 459 41.93 -24.12 11.64
N GLY A 460 41.82 -22.84 11.29
CA GLY A 460 42.35 -22.31 10.03
C GLY A 460 41.28 -22.01 8.98
N TRP A 461 41.64 -22.23 7.71
CA TRP A 461 40.82 -21.93 6.55
C TRP A 461 39.91 -23.09 6.14
N TYR A 462 38.67 -22.75 5.80
CA TYR A 462 37.65 -23.67 5.31
C TYR A 462 37.17 -23.22 3.93
N VAL A 463 36.96 -24.21 3.05
CA VAL A 463 36.29 -24.00 1.77
C VAL A 463 34.80 -24.03 2.02
N VAL A 464 34.10 -22.98 1.60
CA VAL A 464 32.67 -22.81 1.81
C VAL A 464 32.00 -22.64 0.46
N GLN A 465 30.85 -23.28 0.25
CA GLN A 465 30.03 -23.05 -0.93
C GLN A 465 29.08 -21.89 -0.64
N GLY A 466 29.07 -20.90 -1.52
CA GLY A 466 28.13 -19.79 -1.51
C GLY A 466 27.12 -19.91 -2.66
N GLU A 467 25.98 -19.28 -2.47
CA GLU A 467 24.89 -19.20 -3.44
C GLU A 467 24.53 -17.74 -3.67
N LEU A 468 24.26 -17.38 -4.93
CA LEU A 468 23.83 -16.05 -5.34
C LEU A 468 22.57 -16.17 -6.21
N GLU A 469 21.48 -15.60 -5.74
CA GLU A 469 20.21 -15.47 -6.44
C GLU A 469 20.05 -14.01 -6.91
N VAL A 470 19.88 -13.80 -8.21
CA VAL A 470 19.66 -12.46 -8.81
C VAL A 470 18.36 -12.45 -9.59
N GLY A 471 17.78 -11.29 -9.79
CA GLY A 471 16.61 -11.19 -10.66
C GLY A 471 15.30 -11.58 -9.99
N SER A 472 15.27 -11.69 -8.65
CA SER A 472 14.09 -12.14 -7.90
C SER A 472 13.08 -11.00 -7.73
N GLY A 473 11.79 -11.33 -7.60
CA GLY A 473 10.71 -10.34 -7.46
C GLY A 473 10.15 -9.80 -8.78
N ARG A 474 9.59 -8.58 -8.75
CA ARG A 474 8.87 -7.95 -9.87
C ARG A 474 9.68 -6.78 -10.42
N TYR A 475 9.76 -6.64 -11.74
CA TYR A 475 10.46 -5.53 -12.38
C TYR A 475 9.46 -4.56 -13.01
N ARG A 476 9.79 -3.26 -13.01
CA ARG A 476 9.07 -2.23 -13.74
C ARG A 476 9.61 -2.24 -15.18
N ASP A 477 8.77 -2.60 -16.15
CA ASP A 477 9.09 -2.51 -17.58
C ASP A 477 8.70 -1.15 -18.15
#